data_AF-A0A432EJ90-F1
#
_entry.id   AF-A0A432EJ90-F1
#
_cell.length_a   1.000
_cell.length_b   1.000
_cell.length_c   1.000
_cell.angle_alpha   90.00
_cell.angle_beta   90.00
_cell.angle_gamma   90.00
#
_symmetry.space_group_name_H-M   'P 1'
#
loop_
_entity.id
_entity.type
_entity.pdbx_description
1 polymer ?
#
loop_
_entity_poly.entity_id
_entity_poly.type
_entity_poly.pdbx_seq_one_letter_code
_entity_poly.pdbx_strand_id
1 'polypeptide(L)' 'MNTETILRSRSDSRCELCGATDELGVYEVPPVSDASAEQCVLVCETCR' A
#
# COMPACT_ATOMS: atom_id res chain seq x y z
N MET A 1 -6.93 -4.31 13.23
CA MET A 1 -6.28 -4.92 12.05
C MET A 1 -5.23 -3.93 11.55
N ASN A 2 -4.07 -4.41 11.12
CA ASN A 2 -2.99 -3.54 10.65
C ASN A 2 -3.20 -3.21 9.15
N THR A 3 -3.21 -1.93 8.81
CA THR A 3 -3.40 -1.43 7.43
C THR A 3 -2.44 -2.11 6.45
N GLU A 4 -1.17 -2.27 6.83
CA GLU A 4 -0.18 -2.95 5.99
C GLU A 4 -0.57 -4.41 5.70
N THR A 5 -1.05 -5.16 6.70
CA THR A 5 -1.46 -6.55 6.51
C THR A 5 -2.65 -6.68 5.56
N ILE A 6 -3.61 -5.76 5.65
CA ILE A 6 -4.77 -5.72 4.74
C ILE A 6 -4.29 -5.46 3.31
N LEU A 7 -3.42 -4.47 3.14
CA LEU A 7 -2.86 -4.12 1.84
C LEU A 7 -2.05 -5.28 1.24
N ARG A 8 -1.15 -5.89 2.01
CA ARG A 8 -0.42 -7.09 1.56
C ARG A 8 -1.35 -8.23 1.16
N SER A 9 -2.44 -8.46 1.89
CA SER A 9 -3.42 -9.50 1.54
C SER A 9 -4.23 -9.15 0.29
N ARG A 10 -4.50 -7.85 0.03
CA ARG A 10 -5.22 -7.36 -1.15
C ARG A 10 -4.38 -7.44 -2.41
N SER A 11 -3.12 -7.07 -2.29
CA SER A 11 -2.19 -6.94 -3.42
C SER A 11 -1.34 -8.19 -3.64
N ASP A 12 -1.63 -9.29 -2.92
CA ASP A 12 -0.84 -10.53 -2.94
C ASP A 12 0.65 -10.30 -2.61
N SER A 13 0.93 -9.36 -1.71
CA SER A 13 2.28 -8.85 -1.39
C SER A 13 3.03 -8.31 -2.60
N ARG A 14 2.34 -7.55 -3.46
CA ARG A 14 2.91 -6.86 -4.64
C ARG A 14 2.52 -5.39 -4.65
N CYS A 15 3.31 -4.57 -5.34
CA CYS A 15 3.00 -3.18 -5.58
C CYS A 15 1.73 -3.07 -6.42
N GLU A 16 0.80 -2.23 -6.01
CA GLU A 16 -0.50 -2.06 -6.65
C GLU A 16 -0.47 -1.24 -7.94
N LEU A 17 0.64 -0.54 -8.17
CA LEU A 17 0.83 0.29 -9.36
C LEU A 17 1.61 -0.45 -10.45
N CYS A 18 2.72 -1.09 -10.10
CA CYS A 18 3.62 -1.73 -11.08
C CYS A 18 3.79 -3.25 -10.89
N GLY A 19 3.27 -3.83 -9.81
CA GLY A 19 3.39 -5.27 -9.54
C GLY A 19 4.75 -5.74 -9.04
N ALA A 20 5.67 -4.82 -8.67
CA ALA A 20 6.93 -5.14 -8.01
C ALA A 20 6.71 -5.91 -6.69
N THR A 21 7.67 -6.74 -6.27
CA THR A 21 7.60 -7.52 -5.02
C THR A 21 8.56 -7.03 -3.96
N ASP A 22 9.41 -6.07 -4.32
CA ASP A 22 10.50 -5.55 -3.50
C ASP A 22 10.18 -4.13 -3.04
N GLU A 23 10.76 -3.77 -1.90
CA GLU A 23 10.69 -2.41 -1.32
C GLU A 23 9.25 -1.90 -1.14
N LEU A 24 8.33 -2.82 -0.81
CA LEU A 24 6.91 -2.52 -0.63
C LEU A 24 6.65 -1.81 0.70
N GLY A 25 6.05 -0.64 0.62
CA GLY A 25 5.63 0.17 1.75
C GLY A 25 4.21 0.68 1.61
N VAL A 26 3.57 0.93 2.74
CA VAL A 26 2.28 1.63 2.79
C VAL A 26 2.48 3.08 2.36
N TYR A 27 1.63 3.57 1.48
CA TYR A 27 1.55 4.96 1.09
C TYR A 27 0.15 5.49 1.34
N GLU A 28 0.08 6.54 2.14
CA GLU A 28 -1.14 7.26 2.49
C GLU A 28 -1.46 8.26 1.38
N VAL A 29 -2.61 8.12 0.70
CA VAL A 29 -2.98 8.97 -0.43
C VAL A 29 -3.67 10.24 0.09
N PRO A 30 -3.04 11.43 0.00
CA PRO A 30 -3.63 12.66 0.53
C PRO A 30 -4.85 13.15 -0.27
N PRO A 31 -5.76 13.92 0.37
CA PRO A 31 -5.74 14.33 1.77
C PRO A 31 -6.30 13.22 2.68
N VAL A 32 -5.44 12.65 3.54
CA VAL A 32 -5.85 11.59 4.46
C VAL A 32 -6.53 12.21 5.68
N SER A 33 -7.74 11.76 5.98
CA SER A 33 -8.46 12.06 7.22
C SER A 33 -8.46 10.84 8.16
N ASP A 34 -8.32 9.63 7.59
CA ASP A 34 -8.19 8.38 8.31
C ASP A 34 -7.10 7.49 7.65
N ALA A 35 -6.27 6.84 8.46
CA ALA A 35 -5.22 5.91 8.00
C ALA A 35 -5.77 4.52 7.61
N SER A 36 -6.97 4.50 7.01
CA SER A 36 -7.72 3.31 6.61
C SER A 36 -7.05 2.61 5.42
N ALA A 37 -7.17 1.29 5.31
CA ALA A 37 -6.63 0.53 4.18
C ALA A 37 -7.24 0.91 2.82
N GLU A 38 -8.37 1.62 2.83
CA GLU A 38 -9.04 2.18 1.66
C GLU A 38 -8.39 3.49 1.20
N GLN A 39 -7.75 4.22 2.10
CA GLN A 39 -7.03 5.48 1.83
C GLN A 39 -5.52 5.26 1.68
N CYS A 40 -5.07 4.01 1.78
CA CYS A 40 -3.69 3.61 1.64
C CYS A 40 -3.51 2.63 0.48
N VAL A 41 -2.32 2.64 -0.09
CA VAL A 41 -1.91 1.74 -1.17
C VAL A 41 -0.56 1.10 -0.85
N LEU A 42 -0.34 -0.13 -1.31
CA LEU A 42 0.96 -0.81 -1.20
C LEU A 42 1.79 -0.50 -2.44
N VAL A 43 2.87 0.25 -2.27
CA VAL A 43 3.70 0.70 -3.38
C VAL A 43 5.17 0.40 -3.12
N CYS A 44 5.93 0.11 -4.18
CA CYS A 44 7.38 0.06 -4.09
C CYS A 44 7.97 1.47 -3.98
N GLU A 45 9.24 1.58 -3.63
CA GLU A 45 9.96 2.86 -3.58
C GLU A 45 9.85 3.67 -4.88
N THR A 46 9.91 3.01 -6.04
CA THR A 46 9.79 3.65 -7.36
C THR A 46 8.42 4.27 -7.62
N CYS A 47 7.35 3.72 -7.02
CA CYS A 47 5.97 4.15 -7.25
C CYS A 47 5.40 5.02 -6.12
N ARG A 48 6.18 5.25 -5.07
CA ARG A 48 5.85 6.11 -3.94
C ARG A 48 5.90 7.60 -4.31
#